data_AF-A0A919H2L2-F1
#
_entry.id   AF-A0A919H2L2-F1
#
_cell.length_a   1.000
_cell.length_b   1.000
_cell.length_c   1.000
_cell.angle_alpha   90.00
_cell.angle_beta   90.00
_cell.angle_gamma   90.00
#
_symmetry.space_group_name_H-M   'P 1'
#
loop_
_entity.id
_entity.type
_entity.pdbx_description
1 polymer ?
#
loop_
_entity_poly.entity_id
_entity_poly.type
_entity_poly.pdbx_seq_one_letter_code
_entity_poly.pdbx_strand_id
1 'polypeptide(L)' 'MWPAVNGYFLLPAYGTFIAAINFDRTGTTRVGRFAVNHSFMLPGLVTTCVAVSTGFALVRIV' A
#
# COMPACT_ATOMS: atom_id res chain seq x y z
N MET A 1 -4.69 -7.97 8.27
CA MET A 1 -3.36 -8.58 8.05
C MET A 1 -2.94 -8.54 6.57
N TRP A 2 -3.15 -7.40 5.87
CA TRP A 2 -3.20 -7.37 4.40
C TRP A 2 -2.12 -6.51 3.69
N PRO A 3 -1.72 -5.32 4.17
CA PRO A 3 -0.67 -4.56 3.47
C PRO A 3 0.75 -5.06 3.77
N ALA A 4 1.02 -5.56 4.98
CA ALA A 4 2.38 -5.85 5.45
C ALA A 4 3.02 -7.14 4.92
N VAL A 5 2.20 -8.16 4.59
CA VAL A 5 2.70 -9.50 4.22
C VAL A 5 2.50 -9.83 2.74
N ASN A 6 1.63 -9.10 2.05
CA ASN A 6 1.03 -9.62 0.83
C ASN A 6 1.53 -8.91 -0.44
N GLY A 7 2.33 -7.83 -0.34
CA GLY A 7 2.95 -7.18 -1.50
C GLY A 7 1.96 -6.63 -2.54
N TYR A 8 0.65 -6.74 -2.29
CA TYR A 8 -0.40 -6.30 -3.20
C TYR A 8 -0.53 -4.78 -3.33
N PHE A 9 0.25 -4.02 -2.57
CA PHE A 9 0.44 -2.60 -2.85
C PHE A 9 1.29 -2.37 -4.10
N LEU A 10 1.98 -3.41 -4.64
CA LEU A 10 2.89 -3.31 -5.79
C LEU A 10 2.16 -3.45 -7.14
N LEU A 11 1.05 -4.18 -7.16
CA LEU A 11 0.24 -4.39 -8.36
C LEU A 11 -1.20 -3.93 -8.07
N PRO A 12 -1.78 -3.03 -8.87
CA PRO A 12 -3.13 -2.51 -8.70
C PRO A 12 -4.16 -3.53 -9.21
N ALA A 13 -4.05 -4.77 -8.75
CA ALA A 13 -4.98 -5.86 -9.02
C ALA A 13 -6.16 -5.86 -8.03
N TYR A 14 -6.12 -5.01 -6.99
CA TYR A 14 -7.21 -4.87 -6.05
C TYR A 14 -8.27 -3.90 -6.56
N GLY A 15 -9.52 -4.39 -6.63
CA GLY A 15 -10.68 -3.58 -7.01
C GLY A 15 -10.90 -2.36 -6.12
N THR A 16 -10.44 -2.38 -4.85
CA THR A 16 -10.51 -1.23 -3.94
C THR A 16 -9.57 -0.09 -4.34
N PHE A 17 -8.37 -0.39 -4.88
CA PHE A 17 -7.47 0.66 -5.40
C PHE A 17 -8.01 1.27 -6.69
N ILE A 18 -8.51 0.43 -7.61
CA ILE A 18 -9.12 0.88 -8.87
C ILE A 18 -10.35 1.76 -8.57
N ALA A 19 -11.18 1.37 -7.60
CA ALA A 19 -12.32 2.17 -7.15
C ALA A 19 -11.87 3.49 -6.52
N ALA A 20 -10.87 3.48 -5.63
CA ALA A 20 -10.36 4.70 -5.00
C ALA A 20 -9.82 5.71 -6.02
N ILE A 21 -9.15 5.25 -7.08
CA ILE A 21 -8.68 6.10 -8.17
C ILE A 21 -9.85 6.68 -8.97
N ASN A 22 -10.89 5.88 -9.25
CA ASN A 22 -12.08 6.36 -9.97
C ASN A 22 -12.92 7.34 -9.14
N PHE A 23 -12.98 7.16 -7.82
CA PHE A 23 -13.66 8.07 -6.90
C PHE A 23 -12.85 9.35 -6.62
N ASP A 24 -11.55 9.35 -6.89
CA ASP A 24 -10.72 10.53 -6.69
C ASP A 24 -10.90 11.57 -7.80
N ARG A 25 -11.86 12.47 -7.60
CA ARG A 25 -12.13 13.61 -8.50
C ARG A 25 -11.06 14.71 -8.42
N THR A 26 -10.17 14.67 -7.42
CA THR A 26 -9.06 15.64 -7.31
C THR A 26 -7.87 15.25 -8.18
N GLY A 27 -7.82 14.00 -8.65
CA GLY A 27 -6.74 13.48 -9.46
C GLY A 27 -5.40 13.46 -8.73
N THR A 28 -5.39 13.34 -7.40
CA THR A 28 -4.17 13.17 -6.58
C THR A 28 -3.70 11.72 -6.58
N THR A 29 -4.61 10.80 -6.87
CA THR A 29 -4.39 9.36 -6.97
C THR A 29 -4.41 8.93 -8.42
N ARG A 30 -3.24 8.61 -8.98
CA ARG A 30 -3.08 8.18 -10.37
C ARG A 30 -2.22 6.93 -10.44
N VAL A 31 -2.51 6.09 -11.43
CA VAL A 31 -1.61 5.03 -11.87
C VAL A 31 -0.82 5.58 -13.05
N GLY A 32 0.51 5.59 -12.93
CA GLY A 32 1.42 6.06 -13.94
C GLY A 32 1.62 5.04 -15.07
N ARG A 33 2.75 5.15 -15.79
CA ARG A 33 3.06 4.34 -16.97
C ARG A 33 3.20 2.83 -16.69
N PHE A 34 3.48 2.48 -15.44
CA PHE A 34 3.58 1.10 -14.98
C PHE A 34 2.59 0.91 -13.85
N ALA A 35 1.92 -0.25 -13.83
CA ALA A 35 0.99 -0.63 -12.77
C ALA A 35 1.62 -0.49 -11.37
N VAL A 36 2.94 -0.64 -11.30
CA VAL A 36 3.76 -0.47 -10.09
C VAL A 36 3.86 1.00 -9.64
N ASN A 37 3.94 1.96 -10.56
CA ASN A 37 4.17 3.37 -10.23
C ASN A 37 2.83 4.11 -10.02
N HIS A 38 2.32 4.10 -8.80
CA HIS A 38 1.05 4.72 -8.43
C HIS A 38 1.12 5.36 -7.04
N SER A 39 0.27 6.35 -6.77
CA SER A 39 0.30 7.16 -5.54
C SER A 39 0.18 6.33 -4.24
N PHE A 40 -0.32 5.09 -4.34
CA PHE A 40 -0.44 4.17 -3.21
C PHE A 40 0.87 3.45 -2.84
N MET A 41 1.96 3.65 -3.59
CA MET A 41 3.28 3.10 -3.23
C MET A 41 3.82 3.66 -1.92
N LEU A 42 3.75 4.98 -1.74
CA LEU A 42 4.24 5.67 -0.54
C LEU A 42 3.50 5.20 0.73
N PRO A 43 2.15 5.23 0.78
CA PRO A 43 1.39 4.71 1.91
C PRO A 43 1.62 3.21 2.16
N GLY A 44 1.72 2.40 1.09
CA GLY A 44 1.96 0.96 1.20
C GLY A 44 3.32 0.62 1.81
N LEU A 45 4.37 1.34 1.40
CA LEU A 45 5.72 1.18 1.94
C LEU A 45 5.77 1.55 3.42
N VAL A 46 5.22 2.71 3.80
CA VAL A 46 5.17 3.17 5.20
C VAL A 46 4.47 2.15 6.08
N THR A 47 3.30 1.66 5.64
CA THR A 47 2.52 0.68 6.41
C THR A 47 3.29 -0.63 6.58
N THR A 48 3.99 -1.08 5.55
CA THR A 48 4.81 -2.30 5.59
C THR A 48 5.99 -2.13 6.55
N CYS A 49 6.74 -1.03 6.43
CA CYS A 49 7.85 -0.73 7.33
C CYS A 49 7.39 -0.69 8.80
N VAL A 50 6.32 0.07 9.10
CA VAL A 50 5.78 0.20 10.45
C VAL A 50 5.33 -1.15 10.99
N ALA A 51 4.56 -1.92 10.22
CA ALA A 51 4.07 -3.23 10.65
C ALA A 51 5.22 -4.21 10.94
N VAL A 52 6.24 -4.26 10.09
CA VAL A 52 7.43 -5.11 10.30
C VAL A 52 8.20 -4.65 11.53
N SER A 53 8.47 -3.35 11.68
CA SER A 53 9.18 -2.82 12.84
C SER A 53 8.44 -3.07 14.16
N THR A 54 7.12 -2.89 14.19
CA THR A 54 6.30 -3.13 15.37
C THR A 54 6.23 -4.63 15.69
N GLY A 55 6.17 -5.50 14.68
CA GLY A 55 6.20 -6.95 14.86
C GLY A 55 7.52 -7.42 15.50
N PHE A 56 8.66 -6.94 15.00
CA PHE A 56 9.97 -7.25 15.59
C PHE A 56 10.13 -6.65 17.00
N ALA A 57 9.61 -5.44 17.25
CA ALA A 57 9.62 -4.83 18.56
C ALA A 57 8.80 -5.62 19.58
N LEU A 58 7.60 -6.09 19.20
CA LEU A 58 6.76 -6.95 20.04
C LEU A 58 7.45 -8.27 20.40
N VAL A 59 8.12 -8.91 19.44
CA VAL A 59 8.90 -10.14 19.69
C VAL A 59 10.06 -9.94 20.67
N ARG A 60 10.57 -8.71 20.82
CA ARG A 60 11.62 -8.41 21.82
C ARG A 60 11.06 -8.13 23.22
N ILE A 61 9.78 -7.80 23.32
CA ILE A 61 9.10 -7.43 24.57
C ILE A 61 8.38 -8.63 25.21
N VAL A 62 7.88 -9.55 24.39
CA VAL A 62 7.30 -10.85 24.80
C VAL A 62 8.38 -11.89 24.89
#